data_AF-A0A946IWF1-F1
#
_entry.id   AF-A0A946IWF1-F1
#
_cell.length_a   1.000
_cell.length_b   1.000
_cell.length_c   1.000
_cell.angle_alpha   90.00
_cell.angle_beta   90.00
_cell.angle_gamma   90.00
#
_symmetry.space_group_name_H-M   'P 1'
#
loop_
_entity.id
_entity.type
_entity.pdbx_description
1 polymer ?
#
loop_
_entity_poly.entity_id
_entity_poly.type
_entity_poly.pdbx_seq_one_letter_code
_entity_poly.pdbx_strand_id
1 'polypeptide(L)' 'LEACKTALQEIERVSRGGSFITVDAWRNDQEHEDLLKWVLTAETYMHVDDWKKLFDEIGFSGDYYWFIAD' A
#
# COMPACT_ATOMS: atom_id res chain seq x y z
N LEU A 1 -1.08 10.88 -3.34
CA LEU A 1 -0.37 9.75 -3.99
C LEU A 1 1.12 10.03 -4.22
N GLU A 2 1.53 11.16 -4.81
CA GLU A 2 2.96 11.44 -5.09
C GLU A 2 3.88 11.30 -3.87
N ALA A 3 3.48 11.80 -2.70
CA ALA A 3 4.26 11.62 -1.47
C ALA A 3 4.45 10.14 -1.08
N CYS A 4 3.43 9.30 -1.27
CA CYS A 4 3.50 7.87 -1.03
C CYS A 4 4.45 7.19 -2.03
N LYS A 5 4.37 7.53 -3.33
CA LYS A 5 5.32 7.04 -4.35
C LYS A 5 6.76 7.38 -3.99
N THR A 6 7.03 8.63 -3.64
CA THR A 6 8.36 9.08 -3.22
C THR A 6 8.85 8.31 -1.98
N ALA A 7 7.98 8.09 -0.98
CA ALA A 7 8.35 7.34 0.22
C ALA A 7 8.74 5.89 -0.11
N LEU A 8 7.98 5.21 -0.98
CA LEU A 8 8.26 3.85 -1.41
C LEU A 8 9.56 3.75 -2.22
N GLN A 9 9.81 4.70 -3.12
CA GLN A 9 11.08 4.78 -3.86
C GLN A 9 12.27 5.06 -2.94
N GLU A 10 12.08 5.86 -1.89
CA GLU A 10 13.12 6.10 -0.89
C GLU A 10 13.43 4.83 -0.08
N ILE A 11 12.44 3.99 0.23
CA ILE A 11 12.68 2.68 0.86
C ILE A 11 13.59 1.83 -0.03
N GLU A 12 13.32 1.74 -1.33
CA GLU A 12 14.18 1.04 -2.29
C GLU A 12 15.60 1.60 -2.30
N ARG A 13 15.73 2.94 -2.34
CA ARG A 13 17.03 3.62 -2.40
C ARG A 13 17.89 3.38 -1.16
N VAL A 14 17.29 3.28 0.04
CA VAL A 14 18.04 3.15 1.31
C VAL A 14 18.19 1.72 1.80
N SER A 15 17.38 0.78 1.31
CA SER A 15 17.47 -0.61 1.69
C SER A 15 18.85 -1.19 1.33
N ARG A 16 19.40 -2.02 2.21
CA ARG A 16 20.68 -2.73 2.01
C ARG A 16 20.49 -4.23 1.74
N GLY A 17 19.24 -4.64 1.54
CA GLY A 17 18.80 -6.03 1.42
C GLY A 17 17.29 -6.05 1.19
N GLY A 18 16.55 -6.82 1.99
CA GLY A 18 15.08 -6.84 1.95
C GLY A 18 14.44 -5.65 2.66
N SER A 19 13.28 -5.23 2.17
CA SER A 19 12.35 -4.31 2.81
C SER A 19 10.98 -4.98 2.94
N PHE A 20 10.20 -4.57 3.95
CA PHE A 20 8.84 -5.04 4.14
C PHE A 20 7.94 -3.87 4.54
N ILE A 21 6.77 -3.77 3.91
CA ILE A 21 5.75 -2.77 4.26
C ILE A 21 4.39 -3.42 4.49
N THR A 22 3.52 -2.71 5.19
CA THR A 22 2.09 -3.03 5.26
C THR A 22 1.30 -1.80 4.85
N VAL A 23 0.29 -2.00 4.00
CA VAL A 23 -0.55 -0.91 3.50
C VAL A 23 -2.03 -1.29 3.56
N ASP A 24 -2.86 -0.29 3.76
CA ASP A 24 -4.32 -0.46 3.82
C ASP A 24 -4.87 -0.76 2.43
N ALA A 25 -5.64 -1.85 2.32
CA ALA A 25 -6.21 -2.29 1.07
C ALA A 25 -7.57 -2.97 1.23
N TRP A 26 -8.23 -3.20 0.10
CA TRP A 26 -9.45 -4.00 0.00
C TRP A 26 -9.43 -4.84 -1.29
N ARG A 27 -10.21 -5.93 -1.31
CA ARG A 27 -10.36 -6.85 -2.44
C ARG A 27 -11.76 -6.84 -3.05
N ASN A 28 -12.74 -6.37 -2.29
CA ASN A 28 -14.14 -6.33 -2.68
C ASN A 28 -14.86 -5.16 -2.02
N ASP A 29 -16.10 -4.88 -2.44
CA ASP A 29 -16.87 -3.74 -1.98
C ASP A 29 -17.17 -3.80 -0.48
N GLN A 30 -17.38 -5.00 0.09
CA GLN A 30 -17.64 -5.15 1.53
C GLN A 30 -16.42 -4.74 2.36
N GLU A 31 -15.23 -5.26 2.02
CA GLU A 31 -13.98 -4.88 2.66
C GLU A 31 -13.68 -3.38 2.50
N HIS A 32 -14.06 -2.78 1.37
CA HIS A 32 -13.91 -1.35 1.18
C HIS A 32 -14.80 -0.54 2.13
N GLU A 33 -16.07 -0.92 2.28
CA GLU A 33 -16.98 -0.28 3.24
C GLU A 33 -16.48 -0.42 4.68
N ASP A 34 -15.96 -1.58 5.05
CA ASP A 34 -15.45 -1.84 6.40
C ASP A 34 -14.15 -1.06 6.65
N LEU A 35 -13.27 -0.96 5.65
CA LEU A 35 -12.11 -0.09 5.69
C LEU A 35 -12.50 1.38 5.88
N LEU A 36 -13.51 1.87 5.16
CA LEU A 36 -13.98 3.26 5.29
C LEU A 36 -14.60 3.56 6.67
N LYS A 37 -15.17 2.55 7.35
CA LYS A 37 -15.64 2.70 8.74
C LYS A 37 -14.48 2.74 9.73
N TRP A 38 -13.36 2.10 9.40
CA TRP A 38 -12.17 2.02 10.26
C TRP A 38 -11.24 3.24 10.07
N VAL A 39 -11.05 3.69 8.83
CA VAL A 39 -10.13 4.76 8.47
C VAL A 39 -10.65 6.12 8.95
N LEU A 40 -9.95 6.72 9.92
CA LEU A 40 -10.20 8.10 10.35
C LEU A 40 -9.31 9.13 9.61
N THR A 41 -8.05 8.77 9.36
CA THR A 41 -7.01 9.73 8.90
C THR A 41 -6.12 9.19 7.77
N ALA A 42 -6.43 8.03 7.19
CA ALA A 42 -5.58 7.48 6.12
C ALA A 42 -5.74 8.28 4.83
N GLU A 43 -4.63 8.76 4.29
CA GLU A 43 -4.60 9.54 3.05
C GLU A 43 -4.52 8.65 1.80
N THR A 44 -3.91 7.47 1.90
CA THR A 44 -3.75 6.54 0.78
C THR A 44 -4.10 5.12 1.20
N TYR A 45 -5.16 4.60 0.59
CA TYR A 45 -5.62 3.21 0.63
C TYR A 45 -6.09 2.88 -0.79
N MET A 46 -5.83 1.67 -1.26
CA MET A 46 -6.15 1.28 -2.65
C MET A 46 -6.62 -0.17 -2.73
N HIS A 47 -7.31 -0.52 -3.81
CA HIS A 47 -7.61 -1.92 -4.10
C HIS A 47 -6.29 -2.70 -4.25
N VAL A 48 -6.25 -3.97 -3.82
CA VAL A 48 -5.03 -4.79 -3.85
C VAL A 48 -4.37 -4.83 -5.23
N ASP A 49 -5.15 -4.80 -6.30
CA ASP A 49 -4.61 -4.82 -7.67
C ASP A 49 -4.05 -3.46 -8.12
N ASP A 50 -4.54 -2.36 -7.55
CA ASP A 50 -4.01 -1.04 -7.84
C ASP A 50 -2.71 -0.78 -7.07
N TRP A 51 -2.58 -1.33 -5.85
CA TRP A 51 -1.29 -1.38 -5.16
C TRP A 51 -0.24 -2.15 -5.96
N LYS A 52 -0.59 -3.33 -6.51
CA LYS A 52 0.35 -4.11 -7.36
C LYS A 52 0.80 -3.31 -8.58
N LYS A 53 -0.12 -2.62 -9.27
CA LYS A 53 0.22 -1.75 -10.41
C LYS A 53 1.14 -0.61 -9.98
N LEU A 54 0.87 0.00 -8.83
CA LEU A 54 1.68 1.08 -8.29
C LEU A 54 3.11 0.61 -7.99
N PHE A 55 3.26 -0.56 -7.35
CA PHE A 55 4.57 -1.13 -7.03
C PHE A 55 5.38 -1.42 -8.30
N ASP A 56 4.74 -1.98 -9.33
CA ASP A 56 5.36 -2.19 -10.65
C ASP A 56 5.76 -0.85 -11.32
N GLU A 57 4.88 0.16 -11.28
CA GLU A 57 5.12 1.49 -11.85
C GLU A 57 6.37 2.17 -11.24
N ILE A 58 6.53 2.09 -9.92
CA ILE A 58 7.60 2.79 -9.20
C ILE A 58 8.85 1.93 -8.95
N GLY A 59 8.80 0.64 -9.31
CA GLY A 59 9.89 -0.31 -9.12
C GLY A 59 10.12 -0.73 -7.66
N PHE A 60 9.06 -0.80 -6.85
CA PHE A 60 9.16 -1.32 -5.48
C PHE A 60 9.35 -2.85 -5.50
N SER A 61 10.43 -3.34 -4.90
CA SER A 61 10.86 -4.74 -4.92
C SER A 61 10.78 -5.43 -3.55
N GLY A 62 10.46 -4.67 -2.50
CA GLY A 62 10.22 -5.18 -1.16
C GLY A 62 9.01 -6.09 -1.04
N ASP A 63 9.01 -6.91 0.02
CA ASP A 63 7.84 -7.68 0.42
C ASP A 63 6.75 -6.73 0.96
N TYR A 64 5.50 -7.14 0.83
CA TYR A 64 4.38 -6.35 1.35
C TYR A 64 3.26 -7.22 1.86
N TYR A 65 2.45 -6.64 2.74
CA TYR A 65 1.22 -7.23 3.24
C TYR A 65 0.06 -6.25 3.17
N TRP A 66 -1.13 -6.77 2.96
CA TRP A 66 -2.37 -5.99 2.94
C TRP A 66 -2.99 -5.99 4.32
N PHE A 67 -3.11 -4.82 4.94
CA PHE A 67 -4.07 -4.67 6.03
C PHE A 67 -5.46 -4.62 5.41
N ILE A 68 -6.30 -5.60 5.77
CA ILE A 68 -7.72 -5.66 5.39
C ILE A 68 -8.50 -5.44 6.69
N ALA A 69 -9.48 -4.54 6.66
CA ALA A 69 -10.36 -4.30 7.79
C ALA A 69 -11.47 -5.36 7.79
N ASP A 70 -11.53 -6.12 8.87
CA ASP A 70 -12.49 -7.21 9.12
C ASP A 70 -13.49 -6.84 10.24
#